data_AF-A0A3D1B5L7-F1
#
_entry.id   AF-A0A3D1B5L7-F1
#
_cell.length_a   1.000
_cell.length_b   1.000
_cell.length_c   1.000
_cell.angle_alpha   90.00
_cell.angle_beta   90.00
_cell.angle_gamma   90.00
#
_symmetry.space_group_name_H-M   'P 1'
#
loop_
_entity.id
_entity.type
_entity.pdbx_description
1 polymer ?
#
loop_
_entity_poly.entity_id
_entity_poly.type
_entity_poly.pdbx_seq_one_letter_code
_entity_poly.pdbx_strand_id
1 'polypeptide(L)'
;MNAPAALPTDFLAAVEKLIPAERRFDDPLSTLAFGTDASFYRLIPKLVVRVESEMEVVGLLKLAHSQRVPVTFRAAGTSLSGQAISDSVLIVLGDNWNGREIRNGGEQIRLQPGVIGANANAILAPLQRKIGPDPASINAAKIGGIVANNSSGMCCGTAQNSYKTLAGLRLALADGSVVDSEDATSVEAFRQSHAAMLDQLAELGRTTRANAELAAKIRHKYRLKNTTG
;
A
#
# COMPACT_ATOMS: atom_id res chain seq x y z
N MET A 1 -20.14 -9.53 21.42
CA MET A 1 -19.01 -9.48 20.46
C MET A 1 -18.65 -10.92 20.15
N ASN A 2 -18.90 -11.41 18.94
CA ASN A 2 -18.47 -12.75 18.55
C ASN A 2 -16.94 -12.77 18.57
N ALA A 3 -16.35 -13.79 19.20
CA ALA A 3 -14.91 -14.00 19.08
C ALA A 3 -14.57 -14.05 17.58
N PRO A 4 -13.57 -13.29 17.12
CA PRO A 4 -13.23 -13.27 15.70
C PRO A 4 -12.77 -14.68 15.31
N ALA A 5 -13.39 -15.26 14.26
CA ALA A 5 -13.16 -16.64 13.85
C ALA A 5 -11.66 -16.95 13.67
N ALA A 6 -11.18 -18.08 14.19
CA ALA A 6 -9.78 -18.49 14.01
C ALA A 6 -9.39 -18.54 12.52
N LEU A 7 -8.11 -18.30 12.21
CA LEU A 7 -7.60 -18.46 10.84
C LEU A 7 -7.70 -19.94 10.41
N PRO A 8 -7.98 -20.24 9.13
CA PRO A 8 -8.01 -21.62 8.65
C PRO A 8 -6.66 -22.32 8.89
N THR A 9 -6.69 -23.57 9.37
CA THR A 9 -5.47 -24.36 9.62
C THR A 9 -4.62 -24.52 8.36
N ASP A 10 -5.26 -24.75 7.21
CA ASP A 10 -4.58 -24.89 5.92
C ASP A 10 -3.92 -23.58 5.48
N PHE A 11 -4.46 -22.42 5.85
CA PHE A 11 -3.84 -21.13 5.61
C PHE A 11 -2.54 -21.01 6.41
N LEU A 12 -2.58 -21.31 7.70
CA LEU A 12 -1.41 -21.24 8.59
C LEU A 12 -0.31 -22.18 8.11
N ALA A 13 -0.64 -23.44 7.80
CA ALA A 13 0.32 -24.43 7.31
C ALA A 13 0.95 -24.03 5.96
N ALA A 14 0.21 -23.32 5.10
CA ALA A 14 0.76 -22.79 3.85
C ALA A 14 1.66 -21.57 4.08
N VAL A 15 1.29 -20.68 5.00
CA VAL A 15 2.12 -19.53 5.39
C VAL A 15 3.45 -19.99 5.99
N GLU A 16 3.45 -21.04 6.80
CA GLU A 16 4.67 -21.64 7.38
C GLU A 16 5.69 -22.10 6.34
N LYS A 17 5.22 -22.57 5.17
CA LYS A 17 6.08 -23.00 4.06
C LYS A 17 6.63 -21.82 3.26
N LEU A 18 5.92 -20.69 3.26
CA LEU A 18 6.28 -19.50 2.48
C LEU A 18 7.14 -18.51 3.29
N ILE A 19 6.89 -18.40 4.59
CA ILE A 19 7.51 -17.40 5.47
C ILE A 19 8.19 -18.09 6.66
N PRO A 20 9.51 -17.85 6.86
CA PRO A 20 10.26 -18.35 8.02
C PRO A 20 9.62 -17.98 9.35
N ALA A 21 9.85 -18.79 10.38
CA ALA A 21 9.22 -18.65 11.69
C ALA A 21 9.50 -17.29 12.35
N GLU A 22 10.72 -16.79 12.25
CA GLU A 22 11.18 -15.50 12.77
C GLU A 22 10.48 -14.27 12.16
N ARG A 23 9.71 -14.46 11.09
CA ARG A 23 8.92 -13.40 10.41
C ARG A 23 7.41 -13.59 10.54
N ARG A 24 6.97 -14.53 11.39
CA ARG A 24 5.57 -14.80 11.71
C ARG A 24 5.34 -14.56 13.19
N PHE A 25 4.38 -13.71 13.52
CA PHE A 25 4.07 -13.35 14.90
C PHE A 25 2.58 -13.55 15.16
N ASP A 26 2.27 -14.52 16.01
CA ASP A 26 0.92 -14.87 16.48
C ASP A 26 0.82 -14.83 18.02
N ASP A 27 1.91 -14.48 18.71
CA ASP A 27 1.91 -14.32 20.15
C ASP A 27 1.13 -13.06 20.59
N PRO A 28 0.50 -13.06 21.78
CA PRO A 28 -0.31 -11.95 22.26
C PRO A 28 0.42 -10.61 22.37
N LEU A 29 1.73 -10.61 22.65
CA LEU A 29 2.50 -9.38 22.83
C LEU A 29 2.75 -8.71 21.47
N SER A 30 3.24 -9.48 20.49
CA SER A 30 3.49 -8.98 19.14
C SER A 30 2.20 -8.52 18.47
N THR A 31 1.14 -9.33 18.51
CA THR A 31 -0.15 -8.99 17.89
C THR A 31 -0.77 -7.75 18.53
N LEU A 32 -0.68 -7.59 19.85
CA LEU A 32 -1.13 -6.37 20.53
C LEU A 32 -0.31 -5.14 20.10
N ALA A 33 1.02 -5.26 19.99
CA ALA A 33 1.90 -4.16 19.58
C ALA A 33 1.64 -3.70 18.14
N PHE A 34 1.32 -4.63 17.23
CA PHE A 34 0.95 -4.32 15.85
C PHE A 34 -0.52 -3.90 15.68
N GLY A 35 -1.34 -4.02 16.72
CA GLY A 35 -2.77 -3.73 16.67
C GLY A 35 -3.14 -2.25 16.68
N THR A 36 -2.15 -1.35 16.75
CA THR A 36 -2.33 0.11 16.67
C THR A 36 -1.47 0.71 15.54
N ASP A 37 -1.98 1.73 14.88
CA ASP A 37 -1.20 2.70 14.11
C ASP A 37 -1.15 4.05 14.88
N ALA A 38 -0.90 5.17 14.20
CA ALA A 38 -0.85 6.48 14.85
C ALA A 38 -2.25 7.06 15.17
N SER A 39 -3.33 6.31 14.88
CA SER A 39 -4.70 6.69 15.21
C SER A 39 -5.08 6.28 16.64
N PHE A 40 -6.31 6.63 17.04
CA PHE A 40 -6.93 6.16 18.29
C PHE A 40 -7.64 4.80 18.14
N TYR A 41 -7.65 4.21 16.94
CA TYR A 41 -8.28 2.92 16.69
C TYR A 41 -7.35 1.76 17.08
N ARG A 42 -7.95 0.61 17.37
CA ARG A 42 -7.23 -0.63 17.65
C ARG A 42 -7.96 -1.83 17.07
N LEU A 43 -7.24 -2.67 16.35
CA LEU A 43 -7.67 -3.98 15.89
C LEU A 43 -6.48 -4.92 16.08
N ILE A 44 -6.67 -6.02 16.82
CA ILE A 44 -5.59 -6.95 17.14
C ILE A 44 -5.54 -8.03 16.06
N PRO A 45 -4.48 -8.12 15.23
CA PRO A 45 -4.37 -9.13 14.21
C PRO A 45 -4.20 -10.52 14.83
N LYS A 46 -4.67 -11.55 14.14
CA LYS A 46 -4.46 -12.96 14.50
C LYS A 46 -3.07 -13.44 14.10
N LEU A 47 -2.51 -12.83 13.06
CA LEU A 47 -1.18 -13.15 12.55
C LEU A 47 -0.57 -11.90 11.95
N VAL A 48 0.68 -11.61 12.33
CA VAL A 48 1.52 -10.61 11.67
C VAL A 48 2.58 -11.34 10.86
N VAL A 49 2.72 -10.96 9.60
CA VAL A 49 3.69 -11.57 8.68
C VAL A 49 4.60 -10.49 8.12
N ARG A 50 5.91 -10.62 8.32
CA ARG A 50 6.90 -9.72 7.73
C ARG A 50 7.38 -10.27 6.39
N VAL A 51 7.17 -9.50 5.32
CA VAL A 51 7.55 -9.89 3.94
C VAL A 51 8.80 -9.17 3.48
N GLU A 52 9.70 -9.90 2.82
CA GLU A 52 11.00 -9.42 2.35
C GLU A 52 11.12 -9.42 0.81
N SER A 53 10.11 -9.93 0.09
CA SER A 53 10.12 -9.97 -1.38
C SER A 53 8.73 -9.92 -2.01
N GLU A 54 8.68 -9.55 -3.29
CA GLU A 54 7.43 -9.55 -4.08
C GLU A 54 6.84 -10.95 -4.20
N MET A 55 7.69 -11.97 -4.33
CA MET A 55 7.22 -13.36 -4.41
C MET A 55 6.45 -13.78 -3.15
N GLU A 56 6.92 -13.37 -1.97
CA GLU A 56 6.23 -13.62 -0.71
C GLU A 56 4.89 -12.88 -0.64
N VAL A 57 4.86 -11.61 -1.06
CA VAL A 57 3.60 -10.82 -1.13
C VAL A 57 2.59 -11.51 -2.04
N VAL A 58 3.00 -11.87 -3.26
CA VAL A 58 2.13 -12.55 -4.24
C VAL A 58 1.66 -13.90 -3.72
N GLY A 59 2.55 -14.69 -3.10
CA GLY A 59 2.20 -15.98 -2.50
C GLY A 59 1.14 -15.84 -1.40
N LEU A 60 1.32 -14.87 -0.49
CA LEU A 60 0.36 -14.59 0.57
C LEU A 60 -0.98 -14.10 0.03
N LEU A 61 -0.99 -13.23 -0.98
CA LEU A 61 -2.23 -12.75 -1.60
C LEU A 61 -3.02 -13.90 -2.24
N LYS A 62 -2.37 -14.79 -2.99
CA LYS A 62 -3.00 -15.99 -3.57
C LYS A 62 -3.59 -16.92 -2.50
N LEU A 63 -2.84 -17.16 -1.43
CA LEU A 63 -3.29 -17.97 -0.30
C LEU A 63 -4.50 -17.35 0.39
N ALA A 64 -4.40 -16.06 0.71
CA ALA A 64 -5.47 -15.31 1.36
C ALA A 64 -6.73 -15.26 0.50
N HIS A 65 -6.59 -15.04 -0.81
CA HIS A 65 -7.70 -15.00 -1.76
C HIS A 65 -8.42 -16.35 -1.88
N SER A 66 -7.66 -17.44 -2.06
CA SER A 66 -8.25 -18.78 -2.22
C SER A 66 -8.97 -19.25 -0.95
N GLN A 67 -8.49 -18.85 0.23
CA GLN A 67 -9.06 -19.23 1.52
C GLN A 67 -9.98 -18.16 2.14
N ARG A 68 -10.24 -17.06 1.42
CA ARG A 68 -11.07 -15.92 1.87
C ARG A 68 -10.61 -15.34 3.21
N VAL A 69 -9.30 -15.27 3.43
CA VAL A 69 -8.69 -14.66 4.62
C VAL A 69 -8.46 -13.17 4.36
N PRO A 70 -9.05 -12.25 5.15
CA PRO A 70 -8.77 -10.84 5.03
C PRO A 70 -7.32 -10.53 5.39
N VAL A 71 -6.65 -9.72 4.56
CA VAL A 71 -5.29 -9.24 4.77
C VAL A 71 -5.27 -7.71 4.72
N THR A 72 -4.45 -7.11 5.57
CA THR A 72 -4.14 -5.67 5.52
C THR A 72 -2.64 -5.48 5.37
N PHE A 73 -2.23 -4.54 4.54
CA PHE A 73 -0.83 -4.20 4.37
C PHE A 73 -0.43 -3.01 5.26
N ARG A 74 0.70 -3.12 5.95
CA ARG A 74 1.27 -2.07 6.79
C ARG A 74 2.67 -1.74 6.31
N ALA A 75 2.84 -0.47 5.92
CA ALA A 75 4.16 0.09 5.66
C ALA A 75 4.80 0.56 6.98
N ALA A 76 4.70 1.85 7.33
CA ALA A 76 5.22 2.37 8.60
C ALA A 76 4.21 2.28 9.76
N GLY A 77 2.90 2.28 9.46
CA GLY A 77 1.86 2.38 10.49
C GLY A 77 1.68 3.79 11.06
N THR A 78 1.91 4.83 10.24
CA THR A 78 1.79 6.24 10.62
C THR A 78 0.44 6.88 10.25
N SER A 79 -0.54 6.09 9.79
CA SER A 79 -1.89 6.58 9.50
C SER A 79 -2.60 7.03 10.78
N LEU A 80 -3.40 8.10 10.67
CA LEU A 80 -4.23 8.63 11.76
C LEU A 80 -5.69 8.14 11.68
N SER A 81 -6.00 7.21 10.76
CA SER A 81 -7.38 6.78 10.48
C SER A 81 -7.60 5.26 10.56
N GLY A 82 -6.67 4.49 11.13
CA GLY A 82 -6.83 3.04 11.30
C GLY A 82 -6.63 2.23 10.01
N GLN A 83 -5.95 2.79 9.00
CA GLN A 83 -5.77 2.13 7.70
C GLN A 83 -4.68 1.07 7.71
N ALA A 84 -3.81 1.08 8.72
CA ALA A 84 -2.65 0.19 8.81
C ALA A 84 -2.79 -0.89 9.89
N ILE A 85 -4.02 -1.19 10.32
CA ILE A 85 -4.36 -2.18 11.35
C ILE A 85 -5.37 -3.22 10.82
N SER A 86 -5.46 -4.37 11.49
CA SER A 86 -6.28 -5.51 11.07
C SER A 86 -6.70 -6.35 12.28
N ASP A 87 -7.88 -6.98 12.22
CA ASP A 87 -8.30 -8.03 13.16
C ASP A 87 -8.10 -9.45 12.59
N SER A 88 -7.45 -9.54 11.42
CA SER A 88 -7.15 -10.77 10.69
C SER A 88 -5.64 -10.88 10.47
N VAL A 89 -5.14 -10.92 9.24
CA VAL A 89 -3.71 -11.03 8.93
C VAL A 89 -3.16 -9.65 8.59
N LEU A 90 -2.08 -9.25 9.27
CA LEU A 90 -1.35 -8.01 9.00
C LEU A 90 -0.03 -8.33 8.30
N ILE A 91 0.12 -7.88 7.05
CA ILE A 91 1.33 -8.02 6.26
C ILE A 91 2.18 -6.77 6.44
N VAL A 92 3.37 -6.90 7.01
CA VAL A 92 4.29 -5.79 7.31
C VAL A 92 5.50 -5.84 6.39
N LEU A 93 5.91 -4.69 5.86
CA LEU A 93 7.16 -4.57 5.10
C LEU A 93 8.38 -4.91 5.97
N GLY A 94 9.18 -5.86 5.50
CA GLY A 94 10.54 -6.10 5.96
C GLY A 94 11.53 -5.03 5.51
N ASP A 95 12.81 -5.26 5.82
CA ASP A 95 13.88 -4.27 5.66
C ASP A 95 14.48 -4.28 4.24
N ASN A 96 14.26 -5.35 3.46
CA ASN A 96 14.80 -5.48 2.10
C ASN A 96 14.08 -4.61 1.06
N TRP A 97 12.98 -3.94 1.43
CA TRP A 97 12.19 -3.09 0.53
C TRP A 97 12.76 -1.67 0.37
N ASN A 98 14.07 -1.56 0.11
CA ASN A 98 14.79 -0.30 0.13
C ASN A 98 15.35 0.15 -1.23
N GLY A 99 15.05 -0.56 -2.32
CA GLY A 99 15.51 -0.22 -3.68
C GLY A 99 15.12 1.18 -4.13
N ARG A 100 16.06 1.88 -4.78
CA ARG A 100 15.87 3.22 -5.35
C ARG A 100 16.59 3.33 -6.70
N GLU A 101 15.98 4.04 -7.64
CA GLU A 101 16.57 4.31 -8.95
C GLU A 101 16.25 5.76 -9.35
N ILE A 102 17.29 6.60 -9.43
CA ILE A 102 17.16 7.99 -9.88
C ILE A 102 17.21 8.01 -11.41
N ARG A 103 16.29 8.73 -12.04
CA ARG A 103 16.20 8.86 -13.51
C ARG A 103 16.21 10.32 -13.92
N ASN A 104 16.69 10.59 -15.13
CA ASN A 104 16.63 11.92 -15.77
C ASN A 104 17.15 13.05 -14.84
N GLY A 105 18.30 12.83 -14.19
CA GLY A 105 18.87 13.83 -13.28
C GLY A 105 18.01 14.17 -12.06
N GLY A 106 17.12 13.27 -11.63
CA GLY A 106 16.26 13.47 -10.46
C GLY A 106 14.87 14.01 -10.76
N GLU A 107 14.50 14.17 -12.04
CA GLU A 107 13.11 14.47 -12.42
C GLU A 107 12.15 13.33 -12.08
N GLN A 108 12.65 12.10 -12.06
CA GLN A 108 11.92 10.91 -11.63
C GLN A 108 12.78 10.07 -10.71
N ILE A 109 12.11 9.39 -9.76
CA ILE A 109 12.74 8.41 -8.88
C ILE A 109 11.80 7.22 -8.72
N ARG A 110 12.30 6.01 -8.99
CA ARG A 110 11.59 4.76 -8.70
C ARG A 110 12.01 4.29 -7.31
N LEU A 111 11.04 3.97 -6.47
CA LEU A 111 11.26 3.64 -5.05
C LEU A 111 10.47 2.39 -4.69
N GLN A 112 11.12 1.47 -3.96
CA GLN A 112 10.43 0.37 -3.32
C GLN A 112 9.57 0.88 -2.13
N PRO A 113 8.51 0.13 -1.75
CA PRO A 113 7.52 0.61 -0.79
C PRO A 113 8.08 0.83 0.62
N GLY A 114 9.23 0.25 0.96
CA GLY A 114 9.86 0.35 2.28
C GLY A 114 10.75 1.58 2.48
N VAL A 115 11.03 2.36 1.43
CA VAL A 115 11.86 3.57 1.54
C VAL A 115 11.13 4.63 2.37
N ILE A 116 11.82 5.25 3.33
CA ILE A 116 11.30 6.38 4.11
C ILE A 116 11.31 7.65 3.24
N GLY A 117 10.23 8.45 3.28
CA GLY A 117 10.11 9.65 2.44
C GLY A 117 11.25 10.67 2.65
N ALA A 118 11.67 10.88 3.90
CA ALA A 118 12.82 11.74 4.20
C ALA A 118 14.14 11.21 3.58
N ASN A 119 14.33 9.89 3.56
CA ASN A 119 15.50 9.27 2.93
C ASN A 119 15.48 9.43 1.41
N ALA A 120 14.29 9.35 0.78
CA ALA A 120 14.15 9.66 -0.64
C ALA A 120 14.54 11.12 -0.94
N ASN A 121 14.11 12.08 -0.11
CA ASN A 121 14.51 13.48 -0.25
C ASN A 121 16.00 13.72 -0.01
N ALA A 122 16.61 13.05 0.96
CA ALA A 122 18.04 13.15 1.22
C ALA A 122 18.87 12.73 -0.01
N ILE A 123 18.44 11.69 -0.72
CA ILE A 123 19.09 11.20 -1.95
C ILE A 123 18.93 12.18 -3.11
N LEU A 124 17.79 12.87 -3.20
CA LEU A 124 17.51 13.86 -4.26
C LEU A 124 18.13 15.25 -3.98
N ALA A 125 18.50 15.54 -2.73
CA ALA A 125 18.99 16.85 -2.32
C ALA A 125 20.23 17.34 -3.10
N PRO A 126 21.25 16.51 -3.41
CA PRO A 126 22.39 16.92 -4.24
C PRO A 126 21.99 17.35 -5.66
N LEU A 127 20.84 16.87 -6.14
CA LEU A 127 20.28 17.22 -7.46
C LEU A 127 19.35 18.43 -7.39
N GLN A 128 19.21 19.06 -6.21
CA GLN A 128 18.25 20.12 -5.93
C GLN A 128 16.79 19.70 -6.22
N ARG A 129 16.48 18.42 -6.01
CA ARG A 129 15.15 17.83 -6.20
C ARG A 129 14.61 17.28 -4.87
N LYS A 130 13.31 17.02 -4.84
CA LYS A 130 12.60 16.32 -3.75
C LYS A 130 11.37 15.61 -4.31
N ILE A 131 10.85 14.62 -3.60
CA ILE A 131 9.54 14.04 -3.94
C ILE A 131 8.43 15.07 -3.69
N GLY A 132 7.36 14.99 -4.48
CA GLY A 132 6.21 15.88 -4.33
C GLY A 132 5.50 15.76 -2.98
N PRO A 133 5.07 14.55 -2.56
CA PRO A 133 4.39 14.37 -1.28
C PRO A 133 5.29 14.69 -0.08
N ASP A 134 4.78 15.50 0.84
CA ASP A 134 5.49 15.96 2.04
C ASP A 134 4.67 15.78 3.34
N PRO A 135 4.13 14.57 3.63
CA PRO A 135 3.30 14.35 4.81
C PRO A 135 4.02 14.77 6.10
N ALA A 136 3.27 15.18 7.13
CA ALA A 136 3.85 15.57 8.42
C ALA A 136 4.72 14.47 9.04
N SER A 137 4.41 13.21 8.75
CA SER A 137 5.17 12.03 9.19
C SER A 137 6.31 11.64 8.24
N ILE A 138 6.75 12.47 7.30
CA ILE A 138 7.74 12.12 6.25
C ILE A 138 9.05 11.50 6.77
N ASN A 139 9.44 11.84 8.01
CA ASN A 139 10.62 11.27 8.67
C ASN A 139 10.45 9.79 9.08
N ALA A 140 9.22 9.26 9.07
CA ALA A 140 8.89 7.87 9.40
C ALA A 140 8.04 7.18 8.32
N ALA A 141 7.20 7.94 7.60
CA ALA A 141 6.31 7.44 6.57
C ALA A 141 7.11 6.81 5.43
N LYS A 142 6.75 5.57 5.09
CA LYS A 142 7.34 4.81 3.99
C LYS A 142 6.55 5.07 2.69
N ILE A 143 7.24 5.03 1.54
CA ILE A 143 6.68 5.34 0.21
C ILE A 143 5.39 4.55 -0.07
N GLY A 144 5.33 3.27 0.31
CA GLY A 144 4.13 2.46 0.12
C GLY A 144 2.89 3.07 0.78
N GLY A 145 3.02 3.58 2.01
CA GLY A 145 1.92 4.28 2.70
C GLY A 145 1.60 5.66 2.09
N ILE A 146 2.64 6.42 1.72
CA ILE A 146 2.51 7.74 1.09
C ILE A 146 1.69 7.64 -0.22
N VAL A 147 1.96 6.60 -1.02
CA VAL A 147 1.23 6.36 -2.26
C VAL A 147 -0.17 5.83 -1.98
N ALA A 148 -0.32 4.82 -1.12
CA ALA A 148 -1.62 4.19 -0.81
C ALA A 148 -2.65 5.18 -0.26
N ASN A 149 -2.21 6.16 0.54
CA ASN A 149 -3.08 7.15 1.14
C ASN A 149 -3.18 8.45 0.34
N ASN A 150 -2.60 8.52 -0.87
CA ASN A 150 -2.52 9.74 -1.65
C ASN A 150 -2.07 10.94 -0.81
N SER A 151 -1.03 10.73 0.00
CA SER A 151 -0.63 11.69 1.03
C SER A 151 -0.20 13.03 0.41
N SER A 152 -0.38 14.08 1.19
CA SER A 152 0.03 15.44 0.88
C SER A 152 0.52 16.14 2.15
N GLY A 153 1.12 17.31 2.03
CA GLY A 153 1.58 18.07 3.18
C GLY A 153 1.48 19.59 3.03
N MET A 154 2.14 20.27 3.97
CA MET A 154 1.99 21.71 4.17
C MET A 154 2.54 22.51 2.99
N CYS A 155 3.68 22.12 2.43
CA CYS A 155 4.39 22.89 1.41
C CYS A 155 3.92 22.57 -0.02
N CYS A 156 3.40 21.37 -0.27
CA CYS A 156 3.12 20.90 -1.63
C CYS A 156 1.63 20.99 -2.05
N GLY A 157 0.74 21.28 -1.10
CA GLY A 157 -0.68 21.51 -1.38
C GLY A 157 -1.37 20.30 -2.04
N THR A 158 -2.35 20.57 -2.92
CA THR A 158 -3.00 19.53 -3.74
C THR A 158 -2.38 19.40 -5.14
N ALA A 159 -1.44 20.28 -5.49
CA ALA A 159 -0.81 20.30 -6.81
C ALA A 159 0.23 19.17 -6.96
N GLN A 160 0.85 18.75 -5.86
CA GLN A 160 1.96 17.80 -5.83
C GLN A 160 1.74 16.64 -4.84
N ASN A 161 0.48 16.19 -4.68
CA ASN A 161 0.19 14.95 -3.94
C ASN A 161 0.63 13.71 -4.74
N SER A 162 0.61 12.53 -4.11
CA SER A 162 1.07 11.29 -4.74
C SER A 162 0.39 11.03 -6.08
N TYR A 163 -0.92 11.26 -6.17
CA TYR A 163 -1.69 11.10 -7.40
C TYR A 163 -1.21 11.97 -8.56
N LYS A 164 -0.76 13.20 -8.29
CA LYS A 164 -0.29 14.15 -9.32
C LYS A 164 1.16 13.94 -9.74
N THR A 165 1.95 13.26 -8.93
CA THR A 165 3.40 13.09 -9.17
C THR A 165 3.80 11.67 -9.53
N LEU A 166 2.86 10.72 -9.54
CA LEU A 166 3.13 9.33 -9.90
C LEU A 166 3.36 9.22 -11.42
N ALA A 167 4.53 8.72 -11.80
CA ALA A 167 4.87 8.46 -13.21
C ALA A 167 4.57 7.02 -13.64
N GLY A 168 4.66 6.07 -12.70
CA GLY A 168 4.45 4.65 -12.91
C GLY A 168 4.30 3.92 -11.59
N LEU A 169 3.74 2.71 -11.63
CA LEU A 169 3.50 1.88 -10.46
C LEU A 169 3.53 0.40 -10.81
N ARG A 170 4.16 -0.38 -9.94
CA ARG A 170 4.09 -1.84 -9.95
C ARG A 170 3.18 -2.30 -8.81
N LEU A 171 2.15 -3.07 -9.15
CA LEU A 171 1.06 -3.46 -8.26
C LEU A 171 0.93 -4.97 -8.19
N ALA A 172 0.78 -5.53 -6.98
CA ALA A 172 0.30 -6.89 -6.77
C ALA A 172 -1.17 -6.84 -6.33
N LEU A 173 -2.06 -7.56 -7.03
CA LEU A 173 -3.49 -7.60 -6.75
C LEU A 173 -3.87 -8.79 -5.88
N ALA A 174 -5.11 -8.80 -5.39
CA ALA A 174 -5.60 -9.81 -4.46
C ALA A 174 -5.53 -11.25 -5.02
N ASP A 175 -5.71 -11.44 -6.32
CA ASP A 175 -5.53 -12.74 -7.00
C ASP A 175 -4.04 -13.12 -7.22
N GLY A 176 -3.12 -12.26 -6.80
CA GLY A 176 -1.68 -12.40 -6.96
C GLY A 176 -1.16 -12.13 -8.36
N SER A 177 -1.97 -11.55 -9.25
CA SER A 177 -1.47 -10.96 -10.48
C SER A 177 -0.59 -9.74 -10.16
N VAL A 178 0.42 -9.52 -11.00
CA VAL A 178 1.31 -8.35 -10.90
C VAL A 178 1.27 -7.58 -12.21
N VAL A 179 1.06 -6.27 -12.11
CA VAL A 179 1.10 -5.36 -13.25
C VAL A 179 2.13 -4.26 -12.99
N ASP A 180 3.02 -4.06 -13.95
CA ASP A 180 3.95 -2.93 -13.97
C ASP A 180 3.48 -1.95 -15.03
N SER A 181 2.99 -0.78 -14.61
CA SER A 181 2.43 0.21 -15.55
C SER A 181 3.48 0.83 -16.46
N GLU A 182 4.77 0.64 -16.18
CA GLU A 182 5.87 1.11 -17.02
C GLU A 182 6.29 0.08 -18.09
N ASP A 183 5.80 -1.16 -18.00
CA ASP A 183 6.07 -2.23 -18.96
C ASP A 183 4.83 -2.49 -19.84
N ALA A 184 4.92 -2.10 -21.12
CA ALA A 184 3.84 -2.30 -22.08
C ALA A 184 3.42 -3.77 -22.25
N THR A 185 4.37 -4.71 -22.11
CA THR A 185 4.08 -6.15 -22.20
C THR A 185 3.29 -6.61 -20.98
N SER A 186 3.69 -6.16 -19.79
CA SER A 186 2.96 -6.42 -18.54
C SER A 186 1.54 -5.85 -18.60
N VAL A 187 1.38 -4.62 -19.09
CA VAL A 187 0.07 -3.98 -19.25
C VAL A 187 -0.81 -4.75 -20.22
N GLU A 188 -0.28 -5.16 -21.38
CA GLU A 188 -1.07 -5.89 -22.38
C GLU A 188 -1.50 -7.27 -21.87
N ALA A 189 -0.60 -8.02 -21.25
CA ALA A 189 -0.93 -9.30 -20.63
C ALA A 189 -1.99 -9.13 -19.54
N PHE A 190 -1.91 -8.05 -18.74
CA PHE A 190 -2.91 -7.75 -17.71
C PHE A 190 -4.28 -7.40 -18.31
N ARG A 191 -4.31 -6.62 -19.40
CA ARG A 191 -5.55 -6.29 -20.13
C ARG A 191 -6.26 -7.53 -20.64
N GLN A 192 -5.51 -8.47 -21.20
CA GLN A 192 -6.07 -9.72 -21.72
C GLN A 192 -6.60 -10.62 -20.59
N SER A 193 -5.83 -10.78 -19.52
CA SER A 193 -6.20 -11.66 -18.40
C SER A 193 -7.30 -11.11 -17.49
N HIS A 194 -7.47 -9.78 -17.42
CA HIS A 194 -8.42 -9.13 -16.50
C HIS A 194 -9.42 -8.21 -17.22
N ALA A 195 -9.69 -8.47 -18.51
CA ALA A 195 -10.57 -7.64 -19.34
C ALA A 195 -11.92 -7.32 -18.67
N ALA A 196 -12.59 -8.35 -18.13
CA ALA A 196 -13.89 -8.17 -17.46
C ALA A 196 -13.83 -7.23 -16.25
N MET A 197 -12.77 -7.33 -15.43
CA MET A 197 -12.56 -6.42 -14.30
C MET A 197 -12.33 -4.99 -14.78
N LEU A 198 -11.51 -4.82 -15.82
CA LEU A 198 -11.22 -3.51 -16.40
C LEU A 198 -12.46 -2.86 -17.01
N ASP A 199 -13.31 -3.64 -17.67
CA ASP A 199 -14.58 -3.16 -18.23
C ASP A 199 -15.54 -2.67 -17.14
N GLN A 200 -15.64 -3.43 -16.03
CA GLN A 200 -16.42 -3.02 -14.86
C GLN A 200 -15.87 -1.74 -14.23
N LEU A 201 -14.55 -1.62 -14.06
CA LEU A 201 -13.92 -0.41 -13.55
C LEU A 201 -14.12 0.79 -14.48
N ALA A 202 -14.04 0.57 -15.81
CA ALA A 202 -14.32 1.60 -16.80
C ALA A 202 -15.77 2.08 -16.71
N GLU A 203 -16.71 1.15 -16.54
CA GLU A 203 -18.12 1.48 -16.38
C GLU A 203 -18.43 2.24 -15.10
N LEU A 204 -17.85 1.81 -13.96
CA LEU A 204 -17.92 2.57 -12.71
C LEU A 204 -17.36 3.99 -12.88
N GLY A 205 -16.27 4.13 -13.62
CA GLY A 205 -15.70 5.44 -13.96
C GLY A 205 -16.64 6.30 -14.83
N ARG A 206 -17.26 5.72 -15.85
CA ARG A 206 -18.22 6.42 -16.72
C ARG A 206 -19.46 6.86 -15.96
N THR A 207 -20.11 5.95 -15.24
CA THR A 207 -21.31 6.22 -14.43
C THR A 207 -21.05 7.27 -13.36
N THR A 208 -19.91 7.19 -12.67
CA THR A 208 -19.50 8.19 -11.67
C THR A 208 -19.31 9.58 -12.29
N ARG A 209 -18.70 9.68 -13.47
CA ARG A 209 -18.52 10.96 -14.18
C ARG A 209 -19.81 11.52 -14.77
N ALA A 210 -20.72 10.65 -15.21
CA ALA A 210 -22.02 11.04 -15.74
C ALA A 210 -22.98 11.55 -14.63
N ASN A 211 -22.81 11.07 -13.40
CA ASN A 211 -23.52 11.63 -12.24
C ASN A 211 -22.90 12.97 -11.82
N ALA A 212 -23.50 14.08 -12.27
CA ALA A 212 -22.99 15.42 -12.05
C ALA A 212 -22.83 15.79 -10.57
N GLU A 213 -23.75 15.38 -9.70
CA GLU A 213 -23.70 15.64 -8.26
C GLU A 213 -22.54 14.89 -7.61
N LEU A 214 -22.42 13.59 -7.88
CA LEU A 214 -21.32 12.77 -7.35
C LEU A 214 -19.97 13.25 -7.87
N ALA A 215 -19.86 13.54 -9.17
CA ALA A 215 -18.65 14.07 -9.77
C ALA A 215 -18.26 15.44 -9.19
N ALA A 216 -19.22 16.32 -8.92
CA ALA A 216 -18.97 17.60 -8.24
C ALA A 216 -18.49 17.38 -6.80
N LYS A 217 -19.11 16.47 -6.05
CA LYS A 217 -18.72 16.11 -4.68
C LYS A 217 -17.31 15.54 -4.62
N ILE A 218 -16.96 14.63 -5.53
CA ILE A 218 -15.59 14.06 -5.63
C ILE A 218 -14.59 15.17 -5.94
N ARG A 219 -14.84 16.00 -6.98
CA ARG A 219 -13.94 17.11 -7.33
C ARG A 219 -13.77 18.08 -6.17
N HIS A 220 -14.83 18.38 -5.44
CA HIS A 220 -14.74 19.23 -4.24
C HIS A 220 -13.89 18.59 -3.15
N LYS A 221 -14.08 17.30 -2.84
CA LYS A 221 -13.29 16.58 -1.84
C LYS A 221 -11.80 16.49 -2.20
N TYR A 222 -11.46 16.30 -3.48
CA TYR A 222 -10.07 16.24 -3.95
C TYR A 222 -9.36 17.62 -3.98
N ARG A 223 -10.07 18.72 -3.68
CA ARG A 223 -9.44 20.03 -3.40
C ARG A 223 -8.90 20.11 -1.96
N LEU A 224 -9.34 19.22 -1.08
CA LEU A 224 -8.86 19.16 0.29
C LEU A 224 -7.57 18.35 0.35
N LYS A 225 -6.61 18.82 1.15
CA LYS A 225 -5.37 18.10 1.38
C LYS A 225 -5.68 16.83 2.19
N ASN A 226 -5.08 15.71 1.82
CA ASN A 226 -5.04 14.55 2.71
C ASN A 226 -3.83 14.69 3.64
N THR A 227 -4.09 15.11 4.89
CA THR A 227 -3.08 15.29 5.94
C THR A 227 -3.15 14.22 7.02
N THR A 228 -4.19 13.37 7.01
CA THR A 228 -4.38 12.31 8.01
C THR A 228 -3.57 11.06 7.71
N GLY A 229 -2.89 11.05 6.55
CA GLY A 229 -2.06 9.95 6.11
C GLY A 229 -2.83 8.65 5.99
#